data_AF-A0A1T4NIX5-F1
#
_entry.id   AF-A0A1T4NIX5-F1
#
_cell.length_a   1.000
_cell.length_b   1.000
_cell.length_c   1.000
_cell.angle_alpha   90.00
_cell.angle_beta   90.00
_cell.angle_gamma   90.00
#
_symmetry.space_group_name_H-M   'P 1'
#
loop_
_entity.id
_entity.type
_entity.pdbx_description
1 polymer ?
#
loop_
_entity_poly.entity_id
_entity_poly.type
_entity_poly.pdbx_seq_one_letter_code
_entity_poly.pdbx_strand_id
1 'polypeptide(L)'
;MNNATKNDIKNLIRRLDASASPSGSPQEAERLMEQILTPLMHEDGYTLQSVAEQRDLGLDFIARKLVGDESSSDEIGIEYKHFRQSAVGVDVVHRVLGAAASAGLKRAMLVTNSRFTYAARETLRRNTAIGIELIDLDALRSWVGRLEEIPAIDLPQIDIIRRELSRKLIELIAQSPRYLDGIEWRELEHLLTEVLKA
;
A
#
# COMPACT_ATOMS: atom_id res chain seq x y z
N MET A 1 -3.97 10.63 -11.30
CA MET A 1 -4.16 9.54 -12.30
C MET A 1 -5.49 9.69 -13.04
N ASN A 2 -5.50 9.57 -14.37
CA ASN A 2 -6.76 9.62 -15.16
C ASN A 2 -7.54 8.28 -15.12
N ASN A 3 -8.81 8.29 -15.54
CA ASN A 3 -9.68 7.11 -15.51
C ASN A 3 -9.26 6.01 -16.50
N ALA A 4 -8.61 6.35 -17.62
CA ALA A 4 -8.12 5.37 -18.57
C ALA A 4 -7.00 4.53 -17.94
N THR A 5 -6.00 5.18 -17.34
CA THR A 5 -4.90 4.52 -16.62
C THR A 5 -5.42 3.65 -15.48
N LYS A 6 -6.43 4.10 -14.72
CA LYS A 6 -7.07 3.28 -13.67
C LYS A 6 -7.69 2.00 -14.24
N ASN A 7 -8.43 2.11 -15.34
CA ASN A 7 -9.05 0.95 -16.00
C ASN A 7 -7.99 -0.01 -16.56
N ASP A 8 -6.90 0.52 -17.09
CA ASP A 8 -5.76 -0.28 -17.56
C ASP A 8 -5.12 -1.05 -16.40
N ILE A 9 -4.87 -0.40 -15.26
CA ILE A 9 -4.35 -1.07 -14.06
C ILE A 9 -5.31 -2.16 -13.57
N LYS A 10 -6.62 -1.90 -13.54
CA LYS A 10 -7.62 -2.92 -13.17
C LYS A 10 -7.57 -4.14 -14.11
N ASN A 11 -7.38 -3.92 -15.41
CA ASN A 11 -7.24 -4.99 -16.39
C ASN A 11 -5.92 -5.76 -16.19
N LEU A 12 -4.82 -5.07 -15.89
CA LEU A 12 -3.54 -5.69 -15.56
C LEU A 12 -3.64 -6.56 -14.29
N ILE A 13 -4.30 -6.09 -13.24
CA ILE A 13 -4.55 -6.87 -12.01
C ILE A 13 -5.36 -8.13 -12.33
N ARG A 14 -6.41 -8.04 -13.17
CA ARG A 14 -7.19 -9.22 -13.60
C ARG A 14 -6.34 -10.22 -14.36
N ARG A 15 -5.44 -9.76 -15.23
CA ARG A 15 -4.50 -10.63 -15.96
C ARG A 15 -3.49 -11.29 -15.01
N LEU A 16 -3.00 -10.54 -14.03
CA LEU A 16 -2.09 -11.05 -13.00
C LEU A 16 -2.76 -12.16 -12.17
N ASP A 17 -4.01 -11.96 -11.76
CA ASP A 17 -4.82 -12.97 -11.06
C ASP A 17 -4.98 -14.25 -11.90
N ALA A 18 -5.34 -14.09 -13.18
CA ALA A 18 -5.46 -15.22 -14.12
C ALA A 18 -4.12 -15.94 -14.39
N SER A 19 -2.98 -15.24 -14.27
CA SER A 19 -1.64 -15.80 -14.47
C SER A 19 -1.24 -16.85 -13.43
N ALA A 20 -1.97 -16.97 -12.31
CA ALA A 20 -1.80 -18.05 -11.33
C ALA A 20 -2.10 -19.46 -11.90
N SER A 21 -2.58 -19.55 -13.15
CA SER A 21 -2.81 -20.78 -13.89
C SER A 21 -1.50 -21.51 -14.25
N PRO A 22 -1.53 -22.83 -14.52
CA PRO A 22 -0.33 -23.64 -14.80
C PRO A 22 0.55 -23.16 -15.97
N SER A 23 -0.02 -22.38 -16.89
CA SER A 23 0.62 -21.82 -18.09
C SER A 23 1.26 -20.44 -17.88
N GLY A 24 1.12 -19.82 -16.71
CA GLY A 24 1.70 -18.50 -16.42
C GLY A 24 3.22 -18.54 -16.24
N SER A 25 3.92 -17.61 -16.90
CA SER A 25 5.36 -17.37 -16.71
C SER A 25 5.60 -16.43 -15.52
N PRO A 26 6.49 -16.76 -14.57
CA PRO A 26 6.90 -15.83 -13.51
C PRO A 26 7.42 -14.49 -14.05
N GLN A 27 8.14 -14.51 -15.17
CA GLN A 27 8.65 -13.31 -15.84
C GLN A 27 7.53 -12.44 -16.42
N GLU A 28 6.49 -13.05 -16.97
CA GLU A 28 5.30 -12.29 -17.41
C GLU A 28 4.59 -11.66 -16.21
N ALA A 29 4.47 -12.39 -15.11
CA ALA A 29 3.84 -11.88 -13.89
C ALA A 29 4.62 -10.70 -13.28
N GLU A 30 5.95 -10.76 -13.28
CA GLU A 30 6.82 -9.66 -12.85
C GLU A 30 6.67 -8.43 -13.76
N ARG A 31 6.65 -8.62 -15.08
CA ARG A 31 6.41 -7.54 -16.05
C ARG A 31 5.02 -6.92 -15.92
N LEU A 32 4.00 -7.71 -15.60
CA LEU A 32 2.66 -7.20 -15.29
C LEU A 32 2.68 -6.39 -14.00
N MET A 33 3.40 -6.86 -12.98
CA MET A 33 3.55 -6.16 -11.71
C MET A 33 4.24 -4.81 -11.89
N GLU A 34 5.32 -4.75 -12.67
CA GLU A 34 6.01 -3.48 -12.98
C GLU A 34 5.07 -2.47 -13.64
N GLN A 35 4.25 -2.90 -14.61
CA GLN A 35 3.25 -2.06 -15.26
C GLN A 35 2.14 -1.59 -14.31
N ILE A 36 1.82 -2.35 -13.26
CA ILE A 36 0.85 -1.97 -12.22
C ILE A 36 1.48 -0.98 -11.25
N LEU A 37 2.68 -1.29 -10.74
CA LEU A 37 3.32 -0.51 -9.69
C LEU A 37 3.85 0.82 -10.21
N THR A 38 4.37 0.89 -11.44
CA THR A 38 4.91 2.13 -12.01
C THR A 38 3.95 3.32 -11.88
N PRO A 39 2.71 3.27 -12.40
CA PRO A 39 1.78 4.38 -12.26
C PRO A 39 1.32 4.59 -10.81
N LEU A 40 1.15 3.53 -10.01
CA LEU A 40 0.72 3.65 -8.61
C LEU A 40 1.76 4.38 -7.76
N MET A 41 3.03 4.01 -7.89
CA MET A 41 4.16 4.63 -7.19
C MET A 41 4.38 6.06 -7.66
N HIS A 42 4.19 6.33 -8.95
CA HIS A 42 4.30 7.67 -9.51
C HIS A 42 3.27 8.63 -8.91
N GLU A 43 2.04 8.20 -8.64
CA GLU A 43 1.04 9.03 -7.95
C GLU A 43 1.49 9.46 -6.54
N ASP A 44 2.28 8.63 -5.87
CA ASP A 44 2.86 8.95 -4.56
C ASP A 44 4.22 9.69 -4.67
N GLY A 45 4.66 10.03 -5.89
CA GLY A 45 5.88 10.77 -6.18
C GLY A 45 7.16 9.92 -6.25
N TYR A 46 7.03 8.61 -6.39
CA TYR A 46 8.16 7.69 -6.55
C TYR A 46 8.40 7.35 -8.02
N THR A 47 9.66 7.14 -8.38
CA THR A 47 10.06 6.50 -9.63
C THR A 47 10.45 5.05 -9.34
N LEU A 48 9.85 4.11 -10.05
CA LEU A 48 10.15 2.68 -9.93
C LEU A 48 11.32 2.29 -10.84
N GLN A 49 12.25 1.50 -10.32
CA GLN A 49 13.38 0.94 -11.08
C GLN A 49 13.44 -0.56 -10.85
N SER A 50 13.53 -1.36 -11.92
CA SER A 50 13.78 -2.80 -11.83
C SER A 50 15.24 -3.06 -11.44
N VAL A 51 15.44 -4.04 -10.56
CA VAL A 51 16.74 -4.43 -10.01
C VAL A 51 17.18 -5.79 -10.55
N ALA A 52 16.47 -6.36 -11.53
CA ALA A 52 16.67 -7.70 -12.07
C ALA A 52 18.11 -7.99 -12.58
N GLU A 53 18.88 -6.95 -12.92
CA GLU A 53 20.29 -7.08 -13.33
C GLU A 53 21.26 -7.15 -12.14
N GLN A 54 20.88 -6.67 -10.96
CA GLN A 54 21.64 -6.71 -9.70
C GLN A 54 21.18 -7.90 -8.85
N ARG A 55 21.50 -9.11 -9.30
CA ARG A 55 21.04 -10.42 -8.77
C ARG A 55 21.24 -10.68 -7.27
N ASP A 56 21.95 -9.82 -6.53
CA ASP A 56 22.37 -10.09 -5.15
C ASP A 56 21.48 -9.45 -4.07
N LEU A 57 20.56 -8.55 -4.41
CA LEU A 57 19.80 -7.81 -3.39
C LEU A 57 18.56 -8.55 -2.88
N GLY A 58 18.03 -9.54 -3.61
CA GLY A 58 16.80 -10.24 -3.23
C GLY A 58 15.55 -9.35 -3.23
N LEU A 59 15.56 -8.35 -4.11
CA LEU A 59 14.48 -7.40 -4.38
C LEU A 59 14.31 -7.30 -5.90
N ASP A 60 13.07 -7.29 -6.38
CA ASP A 60 12.74 -7.16 -7.80
C ASP A 60 12.75 -5.68 -8.26
N PHE A 61 12.34 -4.75 -7.38
CA PHE A 61 12.27 -3.32 -7.69
C PHE A 61 12.74 -2.43 -6.52
N ILE A 62 13.18 -1.21 -6.85
CA ILE A 62 13.36 -0.12 -5.89
C ILE A 62 12.52 1.07 -6.35
N ALA A 63 11.66 1.56 -5.46
CA ALA A 63 10.93 2.81 -5.66
C ALA A 63 11.69 3.94 -4.95
N ARG A 64 12.02 5.01 -5.68
CA ARG A 64 12.80 6.14 -5.18
C ARG A 64 12.02 7.45 -5.28
N LYS A 65 11.99 8.22 -4.20
CA LYS A 65 11.45 9.58 -4.14
C LYS A 65 12.50 10.53 -3.63
N LEU A 66 12.78 11.60 -4.37
CA LEU A 66 13.69 12.65 -3.92
C LEU A 66 13.03 13.46 -2.79
N VAL A 67 13.77 13.71 -1.71
CA VAL A 67 13.30 14.47 -0.55
C VAL A 67 14.22 15.67 -0.34
N GLY A 68 13.67 16.89 -0.51
CA GLY A 68 14.39 18.15 -0.33
C GLY A 68 15.45 18.44 -1.41
N ASP A 69 16.36 19.36 -1.10
CA ASP A 69 17.44 19.77 -2.00
C ASP A 69 18.65 18.82 -1.88
N GLU A 70 18.62 17.80 -2.74
CA GLU A 70 19.78 17.14 -3.39
C GLU A 70 20.67 16.11 -2.66
N SER A 71 20.30 15.51 -1.51
CA SER A 71 21.05 14.33 -1.03
C SER A 71 20.28 13.27 -0.25
N SER A 72 19.02 13.50 0.09
CA SER A 72 18.17 12.47 0.70
C SER A 72 17.15 11.95 -0.30
N SER A 73 17.13 10.64 -0.49
CA SER A 73 16.03 9.94 -1.16
C SER A 73 15.31 9.04 -0.15
N ASP A 74 13.98 9.03 -0.21
CA ASP A 74 13.18 7.97 0.39
C ASP A 74 13.14 6.81 -0.59
N GLU A 75 13.49 5.63 -0.12
CA GLU A 75 13.62 4.42 -0.93
C GLU A 75 12.84 3.26 -0.30
N ILE A 76 12.11 2.55 -1.15
CA ILE A 76 11.33 1.37 -0.77
C ILE A 76 11.84 0.20 -1.62
N GLY A 77 12.33 -0.85 -0.96
CA GLY A 77 12.67 -2.11 -1.61
C GLY A 77 11.41 -2.93 -1.84
N ILE A 78 11.16 -3.39 -3.06
CA ILE A 78 9.94 -4.11 -3.41
C ILE A 78 10.30 -5.49 -3.92
N GLU A 79 9.73 -6.51 -3.28
CA GLU A 79 9.82 -7.89 -3.73
C GLU A 79 8.44 -8.36 -4.19
N TYR A 80 8.37 -8.95 -5.38
CA TYR A 80 7.18 -9.60 -5.89
C TYR A 80 7.29 -11.11 -5.77
N LYS A 81 6.23 -11.74 -5.24
CA LYS A 81 6.11 -13.19 -5.17
C LYS A 81 4.89 -13.70 -5.88
N HIS A 82 5.15 -14.45 -6.94
CA HIS A 82 4.14 -15.17 -7.69
C HIS A 82 3.93 -16.58 -7.11
N PHE A 83 2.71 -16.87 -6.65
CA PHE A 83 2.28 -18.17 -6.16
C PHE A 83 1.06 -18.66 -6.94
N ARG A 84 0.95 -19.98 -7.11
CA ARG A 84 -0.20 -20.60 -7.79
C ARG A 84 -1.38 -20.82 -6.84
N GLN A 85 -1.14 -21.43 -5.69
CA GLN A 85 -2.19 -21.80 -4.73
C GLN A 85 -1.77 -21.64 -3.25
N SER A 86 -0.51 -21.34 -2.98
CA SER A 86 0.02 -21.26 -1.61
C SER A 86 -0.03 -19.84 -1.08
N ALA A 87 -0.37 -19.71 0.20
CA ALA A 87 -0.26 -18.45 0.91
C ALA A 87 1.20 -18.14 1.26
N VAL A 88 1.52 -16.86 1.37
CA VAL A 88 2.86 -16.38 1.72
C VAL A 88 3.09 -16.51 3.23
N GLY A 89 4.15 -17.24 3.58
CA GLY A 89 4.55 -17.52 4.96
C GLY A 89 5.48 -16.46 5.57
N VAL A 90 5.76 -16.62 6.85
CA VAL A 90 6.64 -15.73 7.64
C VAL A 90 8.09 -15.75 7.13
N ASP A 91 8.54 -16.88 6.61
CA ASP A 91 9.89 -17.07 6.07
C ASP A 91 10.18 -16.13 4.90
N VAL A 92 9.20 -15.90 4.03
CA VAL A 92 9.31 -14.97 2.91
C VAL A 92 9.39 -13.52 3.42
N VAL A 93 8.58 -13.16 4.41
CA VAL A 93 8.60 -11.83 5.04
C VAL A 93 9.99 -11.54 5.64
N HIS A 94 10.55 -12.48 6.40
CA HIS A 94 11.89 -12.32 6.98
C HIS A 94 12.98 -12.20 5.92
N ARG A 95 12.86 -12.90 4.80
CA ARG A 95 13.80 -12.80 3.68
C ARG A 95 13.83 -11.39 3.09
N VAL A 96 12.66 -10.80 2.84
CA VAL A 96 12.55 -9.43 2.31
C VAL A 96 13.09 -8.42 3.30
N LEU A 97 12.82 -8.58 4.60
CA LEU A 97 13.39 -7.74 5.65
C LEU A 97 14.94 -7.83 5.65
N GLY A 98 15.50 -9.03 5.52
CA GLY A 98 16.95 -9.23 5.44
C GLY A 98 17.58 -8.62 4.18
N ALA A 99 16.91 -8.74 3.04
CA ALA A 99 17.28 -8.13 1.77
C ALA A 99 17.30 -6.59 1.89
N ALA A 100 16.21 -6.00 2.38
CA ALA A 100 16.11 -4.56 2.60
C ALA A 100 17.18 -4.05 3.59
N ALA A 101 17.45 -4.78 4.68
CA ALA A 101 18.50 -4.45 5.64
C ALA A 101 19.89 -4.42 4.98
N SER A 102 20.18 -5.44 4.16
CA SER A 102 21.46 -5.57 3.46
C SER A 102 21.64 -4.47 2.41
N ALA A 103 20.54 -4.01 1.81
CA ALA A 103 20.50 -2.88 0.89
C ALA A 103 20.54 -1.50 1.59
N GLY A 104 20.55 -1.46 2.93
CA GLY A 104 20.51 -0.21 3.69
C GLY A 104 19.17 0.52 3.68
N LEU A 105 18.09 -0.16 3.26
CA LEU A 105 16.76 0.40 3.11
C LEU A 105 16.01 0.40 4.45
N LYS A 106 15.24 1.46 4.69
CA LYS A 106 14.41 1.61 5.90
C LYS A 106 12.98 1.11 5.71
N ARG A 107 12.58 0.90 4.45
CA ARG A 107 11.23 0.47 4.08
C ARG A 107 11.30 -0.63 3.03
N ALA A 108 10.37 -1.58 3.14
CA ALA A 108 10.20 -2.66 2.21
C ALA A 108 8.72 -2.90 1.90
N MET A 109 8.45 -3.44 0.73
CA MET A 109 7.12 -3.87 0.30
C MET A 109 7.22 -5.29 -0.25
N LEU A 110 6.40 -6.19 0.28
CA LEU A 110 6.24 -7.54 -0.27
C LEU A 110 4.89 -7.62 -0.96
N VAL A 111 4.92 -7.76 -2.28
CA VAL A 111 3.75 -7.83 -3.14
C VAL A 111 3.51 -9.26 -3.60
N THR A 112 2.27 -9.72 -3.66
CA THR A 112 1.95 -11.07 -4.12
C THR A 112 0.63 -11.13 -4.87
N ASN A 113 0.52 -12.09 -5.80
CA ASN A 113 -0.76 -12.45 -6.41
C ASN A 113 -1.60 -13.41 -5.55
N SER A 114 -1.08 -13.85 -4.40
CA SER A 114 -1.75 -14.75 -3.46
C SER A 114 -2.19 -14.00 -2.20
N ARG A 115 -2.38 -14.71 -1.09
CA ARG A 115 -2.70 -14.15 0.23
C ARG A 115 -1.55 -14.35 1.20
N PHE A 116 -1.44 -13.47 2.17
CA PHE A 116 -0.54 -13.67 3.32
C PHE A 116 -1.20 -14.54 4.38
N THR A 117 -0.42 -15.43 4.99
CA THR A 117 -0.85 -16.16 6.19
C THR A 117 -1.10 -15.19 7.35
N TYR A 118 -1.92 -15.61 8.33
CA TYR A 118 -2.14 -14.85 9.55
C TYR A 118 -0.81 -14.55 10.27
N ALA A 119 0.05 -15.56 10.40
CA ALA A 119 1.35 -15.41 11.03
C ALA A 119 2.25 -14.38 10.30
N ALA A 120 2.24 -14.36 8.96
CA ALA A 120 2.98 -13.36 8.19
C ALA A 120 2.47 -11.93 8.46
N ARG A 121 1.15 -11.75 8.59
CA ARG A 121 0.55 -10.45 8.94
C ARG A 121 0.89 -10.02 10.37
N GLU A 122 0.93 -10.96 11.32
CA GLU A 122 1.30 -10.66 12.71
C GLU A 122 2.77 -10.22 12.86
N THR A 123 3.65 -10.57 11.92
CA THR A 123 5.03 -10.07 11.90
C THR A 123 5.08 -8.53 11.83
N LEU A 124 4.10 -7.88 11.21
CA LEU A 124 4.00 -6.41 11.13
C LEU A 124 3.79 -5.75 12.48
N ARG A 125 3.18 -6.45 13.44
CA ARG A 125 2.91 -5.94 14.79
C ARG A 125 4.16 -5.96 15.66
N ARG A 126 5.21 -6.66 15.23
CA ARG A 126 6.49 -6.68 15.93
C ARG A 126 7.28 -5.46 15.49
N ASN A 127 7.79 -4.71 16.46
CA ASN A 127 8.58 -3.51 16.18
C ASN A 127 9.89 -3.94 15.49
N THR A 128 9.98 -3.70 14.19
CA THR A 128 11.13 -4.05 13.34
C THR A 128 11.85 -2.77 12.93
N ALA A 129 13.16 -2.82 12.76
CA ALA A 129 13.96 -1.66 12.35
C ALA A 129 13.63 -1.16 10.93
N ILE A 130 13.01 -2.03 10.12
CA ILE A 130 12.60 -1.77 8.74
C ILE A 130 11.09 -1.85 8.69
N GLY A 131 10.43 -0.78 8.24
CA GLY A 131 8.99 -0.81 8.00
C GLY A 131 8.70 -1.72 6.80
N ILE A 132 7.84 -2.72 6.95
CA ILE A 132 7.42 -3.58 5.84
C ILE A 132 5.93 -3.46 5.58
N GLU A 133 5.55 -3.41 4.30
CA GLU A 133 4.16 -3.39 3.84
C GLU A 133 3.86 -4.70 3.10
N LEU A 134 2.73 -5.34 3.42
CA LEU A 134 2.28 -6.58 2.78
C LEU A 134 1.11 -6.26 1.84
N ILE A 135 1.31 -6.46 0.55
CA ILE A 135 0.36 -6.08 -0.50
C ILE A 135 -0.08 -7.32 -1.27
N ASP A 136 -1.31 -7.79 -1.03
CA ASP A 136 -1.95 -8.83 -1.84
C ASP A 136 -2.84 -8.21 -2.93
N LEU A 137 -3.48 -9.03 -3.76
CA LEU A 137 -4.36 -8.55 -4.84
C LEU A 137 -5.53 -7.71 -4.30
N ASP A 138 -6.07 -8.04 -3.14
CA ASP A 138 -7.17 -7.28 -2.53
C ASP A 138 -6.66 -5.89 -2.12
N ALA A 139 -5.48 -5.81 -1.50
CA ALA A 139 -4.83 -4.54 -1.18
C ALA A 139 -4.49 -3.71 -2.43
N LEU A 140 -4.01 -4.32 -3.53
CA LEU A 140 -3.79 -3.63 -4.80
C LEU A 140 -5.09 -3.07 -5.38
N ARG A 141 -6.17 -3.85 -5.37
CA ARG A 141 -7.49 -3.42 -5.83
C ARG A 141 -7.99 -2.24 -4.99
N SER A 142 -7.84 -2.31 -3.66
CA SER A 142 -8.18 -1.21 -2.76
C SER A 142 -7.31 0.02 -3.00
N TRP A 143 -6.04 -0.14 -3.33
CA TRP A 143 -5.16 0.99 -3.66
C TRP A 143 -5.67 1.73 -4.89
N VAL A 144 -5.96 1.02 -5.98
CA VAL A 144 -6.58 1.61 -7.17
C VAL A 144 -7.95 2.22 -6.85
N GLY A 145 -8.74 1.56 -6.00
CA GLY A 145 -10.05 2.03 -5.54
C GLY A 145 -9.98 3.33 -4.73
N ARG A 146 -8.96 3.53 -3.89
CA ARG A 146 -8.75 4.82 -3.18
C ARG A 146 -8.40 5.97 -4.12
N LEU A 147 -7.83 5.64 -5.28
CA LEU A 147 -7.57 6.61 -6.34
C LEU A 147 -8.83 6.90 -7.15
N GLU A 148 -9.86 6.06 -7.06
CA GLU A 148 -11.21 6.48 -7.43
C GLU A 148 -11.62 7.53 -6.41
N GLU A 149 -11.80 8.76 -6.90
CA GLU A 149 -12.57 9.74 -6.17
C GLU A 149 -13.83 9.00 -5.71
N ILE A 150 -14.09 8.95 -4.39
CA ILE A 150 -15.47 8.98 -3.91
C ILE A 150 -16.10 10.02 -4.82
N PRO A 151 -17.05 9.66 -5.71
CA PRO A 151 -17.55 10.58 -6.72
C PRO A 151 -17.77 11.86 -5.99
N ALA A 152 -17.08 12.93 -6.40
CA ALA A 152 -17.13 14.19 -5.69
C ALA A 152 -18.61 14.50 -5.53
N ILE A 153 -19.14 14.17 -4.34
CA ILE A 153 -20.41 14.69 -3.92
C ILE A 153 -19.98 16.11 -3.66
N ASP A 154 -20.07 16.91 -4.72
CA ASP A 154 -19.86 18.34 -4.71
C ASP A 154 -21.07 18.90 -3.95
N LEU A 155 -21.09 18.60 -2.66
CA LEU A 155 -21.83 19.33 -1.67
C LEU A 155 -20.75 20.16 -1.00
N PRO A 156 -20.56 21.43 -1.41
CA PRO A 156 -19.74 22.40 -0.69
C PRO A 156 -19.97 22.34 0.82
N GLN A 157 -21.18 21.96 1.23
CA GLN A 157 -21.61 21.70 2.60
C GLN A 157 -20.81 20.58 3.30
N ILE A 158 -20.54 19.43 2.66
CA ILE A 158 -19.73 18.35 3.26
C ILE A 158 -18.29 18.81 3.46
N ASP A 159 -17.76 19.55 2.50
CA ASP A 159 -16.38 20.02 2.51
C ASP A 159 -16.18 21.11 3.57
N ILE A 160 -17.21 21.95 3.80
CA ILE A 160 -17.32 22.86 4.94
C ILE A 160 -17.40 22.07 6.26
N ILE A 161 -18.29 21.09 6.35
CA ILE A 161 -18.47 20.25 7.55
C ILE A 161 -17.16 19.55 7.91
N ARG A 162 -16.46 18.95 6.94
CA ARG A 162 -15.16 18.28 7.16
C ARG A 162 -14.13 19.25 7.71
N ARG A 163 -13.99 20.44 7.12
CA ARG A 163 -13.02 21.45 7.55
C ARG A 163 -13.30 21.95 8.96
N GLU A 164 -14.56 22.26 9.26
CA GLU A 164 -14.94 22.79 10.57
C GLU A 164 -14.83 21.72 11.67
N LEU A 165 -15.25 20.47 11.40
CA LEU A 165 -15.04 19.35 12.32
C LEU A 165 -13.56 19.09 12.58
N SER A 166 -12.74 19.04 11.52
CA SER A 166 -11.30 18.79 11.65
C SER A 166 -10.63 19.90 12.46
N ARG A 167 -10.96 21.17 12.18
CA ARG A 167 -10.44 22.31 12.94
C ARG A 167 -10.83 22.21 14.42
N LYS A 168 -12.10 21.90 14.70
CA LYS A 168 -12.59 21.79 16.08
C LYS A 168 -11.93 20.64 16.83
N LEU A 169 -11.75 19.50 16.18
CA LEU A 169 -11.08 18.35 16.76
C LEU A 169 -9.60 18.66 17.06
N ILE A 170 -8.90 19.31 16.13
CA ILE A 170 -7.52 19.76 16.34
C ILE A 170 -7.42 20.75 17.50
N GLU A 171 -8.32 21.72 17.60
CA GLU A 171 -8.37 22.67 18.71
C GLU A 171 -8.57 21.96 20.06
N LEU A 172 -9.49 21.00 20.12
CA LEU A 172 -9.75 20.25 21.35
C LEU A 172 -8.53 19.40 21.73
N ILE A 173 -7.95 18.65 20.80
CA ILE A 173 -6.75 17.84 21.06
C ILE A 173 -5.57 18.73 21.51
N ALA A 174 -5.40 19.90 20.89
CA ALA A 174 -4.34 20.84 21.25
C ALA A 174 -4.53 21.44 22.65
N GLN A 175 -5.78 21.65 23.09
CA GLN A 175 -6.09 22.12 24.45
C GLN A 175 -5.83 21.05 25.52
N SER A 176 -6.14 19.78 25.22
CA SER A 176 -5.76 18.66 26.06
C SER A 176 -5.79 17.35 25.26
N PRO A 177 -4.64 16.66 25.12
CA PRO A 177 -4.60 15.35 24.46
C PRO A 177 -5.50 14.30 25.12
N ARG A 178 -5.86 14.49 26.40
CA ARG A 178 -6.76 13.61 27.15
C ARG A 178 -8.22 13.64 26.68
N TYR A 179 -8.62 14.60 25.83
CA TYR A 179 -9.96 14.56 25.22
C TYR A 179 -10.13 13.37 24.28
N LEU A 180 -9.03 12.82 23.74
CA LEU A 180 -9.07 11.56 22.98
C LEU A 180 -9.41 10.36 23.86
N ASP A 181 -9.04 10.40 25.15
CA ASP A 181 -9.31 9.31 26.09
C ASP A 181 -10.81 9.16 26.39
N GLY A 182 -11.58 10.22 26.17
CA GLY A 182 -13.03 10.25 26.36
C GLY A 182 -13.85 9.88 25.12
N ILE A 183 -13.23 9.75 23.94
CA ILE A 183 -13.94 9.29 22.74
C ILE A 183 -13.95 7.76 22.79
N GLU A 184 -14.99 7.20 23.40
CA GLU A 184 -15.20 5.76 23.32
C GLU A 184 -15.50 5.38 21.87
N TRP A 185 -14.76 4.40 21.35
CA TRP A 185 -14.95 3.86 19.99
C TRP A 185 -16.42 3.53 19.67
N ARG A 186 -17.20 3.15 20.70
CA ARG A 186 -18.64 2.87 20.60
C ARG A 186 -19.49 4.09 20.26
N GLU A 187 -19.15 5.28 20.77
CA GLU A 187 -19.91 6.50 20.47
C GLU A 187 -19.68 6.96 19.04
N LEU A 188 -18.43 6.84 18.56
CA LEU A 188 -18.09 7.10 17.17
C LEU A 188 -18.79 6.11 16.23
N GLU A 189 -18.81 4.83 16.58
CA GLU A 189 -19.52 3.78 15.84
C GLU A 189 -21.03 4.04 15.79
N HIS A 190 -21.64 4.50 16.89
CA HIS A 190 -23.06 4.84 16.93
C HIS A 190 -23.40 6.05 16.04
N LEU A 191 -22.58 7.10 16.08
CA LEU A 191 -22.74 8.28 15.22
C LEU A 191 -22.65 7.91 13.73
N LEU A 192 -21.66 7.11 13.35
CA LEU A 192 -21.52 6.63 11.98
C LEU A 192 -22.70 5.77 11.54
N THR A 193 -23.19 4.92 12.45
CA THR A 193 -24.34 4.04 12.20
C THR A 193 -25.63 4.84 11.93
N GLU A 194 -25.88 5.90 12.68
CA GLU A 194 -27.09 6.73 12.48
C GLU A 194 -27.01 7.58 11.20
N VAL A 195 -25.82 8.07 10.84
CA VAL A 195 -25.62 8.82 9.59
C VAL A 195 -25.78 7.92 8.35
N LEU A 196 -25.38 6.64 8.43
CA LEU A 196 -25.46 5.70 7.31
C LEU A 196 -26.85 5.05 7.12
N LYS A 197 -27.76 5.25 8.08
CA LYS A 197 -29.17 4.78 7.98
C LYS A 197 -30.12 5.81 7.34
N ALA A 198 -29.68 7.06 7.19
CA ALA A 198 -30.44 8.14 6.55
C ALA A 198 -30.17 8.19 5.04
#